data_AF-A0AAJ2RDB9-F1
#
_entry.id   AF-A0AAJ2RDB9-F1
#
_cell.length_a   1.000
_cell.length_b   1.000
_cell.length_c   1.000
_cell.angle_alpha   90.00
_cell.angle_beta   90.00
_cell.angle_gamma   90.00
#
_symmetry.space_group_name_H-M   'P 1'
#
loop_
_entity.id
_entity.type
_entity.pdbx_description
1 polymer ?
#
loop_
_entity_poly.entity_id
_entity_poly.type
_entity_poly.pdbx_seq_one_letter_code
_entity_poly.pdbx_strand_id
1 'polypeptide(L)'
;MKVKYREGDIFSIPLSNGKYAICQIIFSPKGKFKQVIAFCLLFIQDDEEFNNDGLLNPMSIEKFGKATKVIFTGNQKINNGLWKIIGYADLSEEKKKLRIFNYAGGLYNGEEEIRRIPVSEYPNYTTMGVSGFELVDNLLTSV
;
A
#
# COMPACT_ATOMS: atom_id res chain seq x y z
N MET A 1 -6.14 8.65 20.72
CA MET A 1 -7.18 8.76 19.66
C MET A 1 -6.72 7.92 18.48
N LYS A 2 -7.60 7.13 17.84
CA LYS A 2 -7.26 6.43 16.59
C LYS A 2 -7.60 7.31 15.40
N VAL A 3 -6.65 7.49 14.48
CA VAL A 3 -6.87 8.18 13.21
C VAL A 3 -7.79 7.31 12.35
N LYS A 4 -8.80 7.93 11.74
CA LYS A 4 -9.63 7.27 10.71
C LYS A 4 -8.94 7.43 9.37
N TYR A 5 -8.85 6.34 8.62
CA TYR A 5 -8.31 6.31 7.26
C TYR A 5 -9.25 5.53 6.34
N ARG A 6 -9.10 5.74 5.03
CA ARG A 6 -9.89 5.09 3.97
C ARG A 6 -9.08 4.93 2.68
N GLU A 7 -9.60 4.13 1.76
CA GLU A 7 -9.05 4.04 0.40
C GLU A 7 -9.04 5.41 -0.28
N GLY A 8 -7.97 5.71 -1.02
CA GLY A 8 -7.74 7.00 -1.66
C GLY A 8 -7.01 8.04 -0.80
N ASP A 9 -6.96 7.85 0.53
CA ASP A 9 -6.18 8.73 1.40
C ASP A 9 -4.69 8.69 1.01
N ILE A 10 -4.09 9.88 0.99
CA ILE A 10 -2.67 10.10 0.73
C ILE A 10 -2.00 10.38 2.06
N PHE A 11 -0.87 9.70 2.31
CA PHE A 11 -0.17 9.79 3.58
C PHE A 11 1.35 9.82 3.41
N SER A 12 2.01 10.46 4.37
CA SER A 12 3.47 10.53 4.46
C SER A 12 4.02 9.42 5.36
N ILE A 13 5.11 8.80 4.93
CA ILE A 13 5.95 7.93 5.75
C ILE A 13 7.31 8.63 5.90
N PRO A 14 7.71 9.05 7.12
CA PRO A 14 9.07 9.47 7.36
C PRO A 14 10.00 8.25 7.25
N LEU A 15 11.04 8.37 6.44
CA LEU A 15 12.02 7.32 6.17
C LEU A 15 13.28 7.50 7.00
N SER A 16 14.00 6.41 7.27
CA SER A 16 15.26 6.43 8.03
C SER A 16 16.38 7.25 7.38
N ASN A 17 16.33 7.48 6.06
CA ASN A 17 17.28 8.33 5.32
C ASN A 17 16.97 9.83 5.38
N GLY A 18 15.98 10.25 6.19
CA GLY A 18 15.58 11.65 6.35
C GLY A 18 14.59 12.16 5.30
N LYS A 19 14.21 11.33 4.32
CA LYS A 19 13.22 11.67 3.30
C LYS A 19 11.81 11.25 3.72
N TYR A 20 10.84 11.63 2.90
CA TYR A 20 9.44 11.25 3.05
C TYR A 20 8.97 10.46 1.83
N ALA A 21 8.33 9.32 2.06
CA ALA A 21 7.60 8.60 1.03
C ALA A 21 6.14 9.02 1.03
N ILE A 22 5.66 9.54 -0.10
CA ILE A 22 4.25 9.87 -0.30
C ILE A 22 3.55 8.66 -0.88
N CYS A 23 2.57 8.16 -0.13
CA CYS A 23 1.87 6.92 -0.42
C CYS A 23 0.38 7.15 -0.54
N GLN A 24 -0.32 6.25 -1.23
CA GLN A 24 -1.78 6.25 -1.31
C GLN A 24 -2.36 4.90 -0.90
N ILE A 25 -3.37 4.93 -0.04
CA ILE A 25 -4.07 3.72 0.42
C ILE A 25 -4.91 3.17 -0.73
N ILE A 26 -4.65 1.92 -1.12
CA ILE A 26 -5.42 1.20 -2.13
C ILE A 26 -6.38 0.18 -1.53
N PHE A 27 -6.17 -0.22 -0.28
CA PHE A 27 -7.00 -1.21 0.41
C PHE A 27 -7.06 -0.92 1.92
N SER A 28 -8.28 -0.72 2.43
CA SER A 28 -8.57 -0.42 3.84
C SER A 28 -9.72 -1.30 4.37
N PRO A 29 -9.48 -2.60 4.61
CA PRO A 29 -10.50 -3.55 5.04
C PRO A 29 -11.10 -3.22 6.41
N LYS A 30 -12.36 -3.63 6.61
CA LYS A 30 -13.08 -3.49 7.90
C LYS A 30 -13.41 -4.84 8.55
N GLY A 31 -13.42 -5.92 7.77
CA GLY A 31 -13.75 -7.26 8.22
C GLY A 31 -12.52 -8.14 8.46
N LYS A 32 -12.35 -9.16 7.62
CA LYS A 32 -11.37 -10.26 7.76
C LYS A 32 -9.94 -9.73 7.88
N PHE A 33 -9.61 -8.70 7.11
CA PHE A 33 -8.25 -8.17 6.99
C PHE A 33 -8.04 -6.86 7.77
N LYS A 34 -8.92 -6.50 8.71
CA LYS A 34 -8.95 -5.18 9.40
C LYS A 34 -7.66 -4.70 10.08
N GLN A 35 -6.64 -5.54 10.23
CA GLN A 35 -5.33 -5.17 10.79
C GLN A 35 -4.29 -4.84 9.72
N VAL A 36 -4.63 -5.01 8.44
CA VAL A 36 -3.75 -4.79 7.30
C VAL A 36 -4.26 -3.61 6.49
N ILE A 37 -3.34 -2.85 5.93
CA ILE A 37 -3.60 -1.94 4.82
C ILE A 37 -2.73 -2.33 3.63
N ALA A 38 -3.18 -1.96 2.43
CA ALA A 38 -2.31 -1.95 1.27
C ALA A 38 -2.22 -0.53 0.70
N PHE A 39 -1.03 -0.17 0.25
CA PHE A 39 -0.75 1.13 -0.34
C PHE A 39 0.20 1.00 -1.52
N CYS A 40 0.23 2.03 -2.37
CA CYS A 40 1.25 2.21 -3.38
C CYS A 40 2.10 3.45 -3.07
N LEU A 41 3.36 3.42 -3.53
CA LEU A 41 4.26 4.57 -3.48
C LEU A 41 3.97 5.49 -4.68
N LEU A 42 3.85 6.79 -4.44
CA LEU A 42 3.67 7.80 -5.47
C LEU A 42 5.01 8.46 -5.82
N PHE A 43 5.73 8.97 -4.82
CA PHE A 43 7.05 9.58 -4.97
C PHE A 43 7.77 9.68 -3.62
N ILE A 44 9.07 9.97 -3.66
CA ILE A 44 9.91 10.27 -2.50
C ILE A 44 10.40 11.70 -2.63
N GLN A 45 10.35 12.45 -1.54
CA GLN A 45 10.73 13.87 -1.49
C GLN A 45 11.47 14.19 -0.18
N ASP A 46 12.08 15.38 -0.11
CA ASP A 46 12.92 15.79 1.02
C ASP A 46 12.13 16.45 2.18
N ASP A 47 10.87 16.85 1.95
CA ASP A 47 10.00 17.46 2.96
C ASP A 47 8.60 16.81 3.02
N GLU A 48 7.71 17.29 3.88
CA GLU A 48 6.35 16.75 4.02
C GLU A 48 5.31 17.52 3.15
N GLU A 49 5.74 18.49 2.33
CA GLU A 49 4.82 19.32 1.56
C GLU A 49 4.25 18.57 0.36
N PHE A 50 2.94 18.30 0.39
CA PHE A 50 2.26 17.62 -0.71
C PHE A 50 1.39 18.60 -1.51
N ASN A 51 1.79 18.86 -2.75
CA ASN A 51 0.97 19.55 -3.74
C ASN A 51 0.45 18.54 -4.77
N ASN A 52 -0.87 18.36 -4.81
CA ASN A 52 -1.49 17.46 -5.78
C ASN A 52 -1.53 18.09 -7.17
N ASP A 53 -0.57 17.74 -8.02
CA ASP A 53 -0.48 18.15 -9.43
C ASP A 53 -1.35 17.30 -10.37
N GLY A 54 -2.06 16.30 -9.83
CA GLY A 54 -2.93 15.38 -10.56
C GLY A 54 -2.23 14.15 -11.14
N LEU A 55 -0.89 14.07 -11.11
CA LEU A 55 -0.11 12.95 -11.67
C LEU A 55 0.29 11.94 -10.59
N LEU A 56 -0.71 11.31 -9.98
CA LEU A 56 -0.49 10.33 -8.90
C LEU A 56 -0.27 8.91 -9.46
N ASN A 57 0.78 8.68 -10.24
CA ASN A 57 1.06 7.35 -10.79
C ASN A 57 1.83 6.46 -9.81
N PRO A 58 1.41 5.20 -9.56
CA PRO A 58 2.15 4.29 -8.69
C PRO A 58 3.53 3.94 -9.24
N MET A 59 4.57 4.20 -8.44
CA MET A 59 5.92 3.73 -8.73
C MET A 59 6.05 2.22 -8.47
N SER A 60 6.92 1.58 -9.25
CA SER A 60 7.28 0.18 -9.00
C SER A 60 8.45 0.14 -8.01
N ILE A 61 8.36 -0.78 -7.06
CA ILE A 61 9.40 -1.05 -6.06
C ILE A 61 9.84 -2.49 -6.20
N GLU A 62 11.11 -2.77 -5.93
CA GLU A 62 11.61 -4.14 -5.89
C GLU A 62 11.39 -4.76 -4.51
N LYS A 63 10.66 -5.86 -4.46
CA LYS A 63 10.44 -6.65 -3.24
C LYS A 63 10.81 -8.10 -3.50
N PHE A 64 11.88 -8.57 -2.85
CA PHE A 64 12.41 -9.94 -3.00
C PHE A 64 12.70 -10.32 -4.46
N GLY A 65 13.34 -9.43 -5.22
CA GLY A 65 13.67 -9.66 -6.63
C GLY A 65 12.47 -9.58 -7.60
N LYS A 66 11.31 -9.11 -7.13
CA LYS A 66 10.12 -8.90 -7.97
C LYS A 66 9.65 -7.45 -7.89
N ALA A 67 9.39 -6.86 -9.05
CA ALA A 67 8.74 -5.56 -9.13
C ALA A 67 7.27 -5.68 -8.65
N THR A 68 6.88 -4.83 -7.71
CA THR A 68 5.49 -4.67 -7.25
C THR A 68 5.14 -3.19 -7.20
N LYS A 69 3.85 -2.87 -7.34
CA LYS A 69 3.32 -1.51 -7.13
C LYS A 69 2.56 -1.38 -5.81
N VAL A 70 2.54 -2.45 -5.01
CA VAL A 70 1.73 -2.58 -3.80
C VAL A 70 2.57 -3.12 -2.65
N ILE A 71 2.43 -2.46 -1.51
CA ILE A 71 2.92 -2.94 -0.21
C ILE A 71 1.71 -3.24 0.68
N PHE A 72 1.67 -4.45 1.23
CA PHE A 72 0.81 -4.78 2.37
C PHE A 72 1.61 -4.61 3.66
N THR A 73 1.00 -4.00 4.66
CA THR A 73 1.60 -3.77 5.99
C THR A 73 0.54 -3.69 7.07
N GLY A 74 0.95 -3.75 8.33
CA GLY A 74 0.07 -3.52 9.47
C GLY A 74 -0.44 -2.08 9.54
N ASN A 75 -1.66 -1.89 10.02
CA ASN A 75 -2.30 -0.57 10.09
C ASN A 75 -1.94 0.25 11.33
N GLN A 76 -1.00 -0.20 12.16
CA GLN A 76 -0.72 0.41 13.47
C GLN A 76 -0.14 1.83 13.33
N LYS A 77 0.82 2.04 12.41
CA LYS A 77 1.48 3.33 12.18
C LYS A 77 0.54 4.40 11.62
N ILE A 78 -0.43 4.02 10.81
CA ILE A 78 -1.45 4.98 10.34
C ILE A 78 -2.51 5.22 11.42
N ASN A 79 -2.97 4.18 12.12
CA ASN A 79 -3.97 4.30 13.19
C ASN A 79 -3.52 5.19 14.34
N ASN A 80 -2.22 5.19 14.67
CA ASN A 80 -1.68 6.02 15.75
C ASN A 80 -1.19 7.39 15.27
N GLY A 81 -1.33 7.71 13.98
CA GLY A 81 -0.95 8.99 13.40
C GLY A 81 0.55 9.21 13.19
N LEU A 82 1.38 8.16 13.32
CA LEU A 82 2.80 8.25 12.97
C LEU A 82 3.01 8.37 11.46
N TRP A 83 2.12 7.75 10.68
CA TRP A 83 1.97 8.00 9.25
C TRP A 83 0.82 8.97 9.05
N LYS A 84 1.13 10.20 8.64
CA LYS A 84 0.16 11.30 8.63
C LYS A 84 -0.60 11.28 7.32
N ILE A 85 -1.93 11.39 7.40
CA ILE A 85 -2.77 11.62 6.23
C ILE A 85 -2.62 13.10 5.86
N ILE A 86 -2.18 13.35 4.63
CA ILE A 86 -1.84 14.68 4.11
C ILE A 86 -2.71 15.08 2.92
N GLY A 87 -3.55 14.17 2.43
CA GLY A 87 -4.43 14.45 1.31
C GLY A 87 -5.37 13.31 0.98
N TYR A 88 -6.11 13.47 -0.11
CA TYR A 88 -7.03 12.48 -0.64
C TYR A 88 -7.10 12.63 -2.16
N ALA A 89 -7.17 11.51 -2.86
CA ALA A 89 -7.54 11.45 -4.26
C ALA A 89 -8.28 10.15 -4.55
N ASP A 90 -9.25 10.20 -5.47
CA ASP A 90 -9.94 8.99 -5.89
C ASP A 90 -8.97 8.01 -6.58
N LEU A 91 -9.20 6.71 -6.37
CA LEU A 91 -8.42 5.67 -7.03
C LEU A 91 -8.85 5.56 -8.49
N SER A 92 -7.88 5.68 -9.41
CA SER A 92 -8.10 5.33 -10.82
C SER A 92 -8.43 3.85 -10.99
N GLU A 93 -9.03 3.48 -12.12
CA GLU A 93 -9.35 2.08 -12.42
C GLU A 93 -8.12 1.17 -12.37
N GLU A 94 -6.94 1.67 -12.74
CA GLU A 94 -5.69 0.94 -12.62
C GLU A 94 -5.30 0.68 -11.16
N LYS A 95 -5.45 1.67 -10.28
CA LYS A 95 -5.18 1.50 -8.85
C LYS A 95 -6.19 0.59 -8.19
N LYS A 96 -7.47 0.62 -8.61
CA LYS A 96 -8.48 -0.33 -8.14
C LYS A 96 -8.09 -1.78 -8.47
N LYS A 97 -7.47 -2.06 -9.62
CA LYS A 97 -6.97 -3.40 -9.95
C LYS A 97 -5.88 -3.89 -8.99
N LEU A 98 -5.13 -2.98 -8.36
CA LEU A 98 -4.10 -3.33 -7.37
C LEU A 98 -4.65 -3.91 -6.07
N ARG A 99 -5.97 -3.82 -5.84
CA ARG A 99 -6.66 -4.47 -4.71
C ARG A 99 -6.94 -5.96 -4.94
N ILE A 100 -6.60 -6.48 -6.13
CA ILE A 100 -6.71 -7.90 -6.45
C ILE A 100 -5.43 -8.60 -5.99
N PHE A 101 -5.57 -9.57 -5.09
CA PHE A 101 -4.42 -10.28 -4.53
C PHE A 101 -4.71 -11.75 -4.21
N ASN A 102 -3.67 -12.55 -4.22
CA ASN A 102 -3.67 -13.92 -3.72
C ASN A 102 -3.40 -13.92 -2.20
N TYR A 103 -4.23 -14.64 -1.45
CA TYR A 103 -4.02 -14.95 -0.04
C TYR A 103 -4.36 -16.42 0.23
N ALA A 104 -3.36 -17.22 0.63
CA ALA A 104 -3.51 -18.64 0.96
C ALA A 104 -4.25 -19.48 -0.12
N GLY A 105 -4.01 -19.18 -1.41
CA GLY A 105 -4.62 -19.86 -2.56
C GLY A 105 -6.02 -19.38 -2.93
N GLY A 106 -6.55 -18.37 -2.24
CA GLY A 106 -7.75 -17.64 -2.65
C GLY A 106 -7.35 -16.35 -3.39
N LEU A 107 -8.02 -16.06 -4.50
CA LEU A 107 -7.93 -14.80 -5.19
C LEU A 107 -9.02 -13.87 -4.66
N TYR A 108 -8.61 -12.72 -4.14
CA TYR A 108 -9.49 -11.74 -3.51
C TYR A 108 -9.54 -10.46 -4.34
N ASN A 109 -10.69 -9.79 -4.30
CA ASN A 109 -10.87 -8.41 -4.73
C ASN A 109 -11.28 -7.59 -3.50
N GLY A 110 -10.29 -7.03 -2.80
CA GLY A 110 -10.51 -6.45 -1.47
C GLY A 110 -10.84 -7.54 -0.43
N GLU A 111 -12.02 -7.49 0.19
CA GLU A 111 -12.44 -8.50 1.19
C GLU A 111 -13.23 -9.68 0.60
N GLU A 112 -13.62 -9.59 -0.68
CA GLU A 112 -14.41 -10.62 -1.36
C GLU A 112 -13.50 -11.66 -2.02
N GLU A 113 -13.72 -12.95 -1.71
CA GLU A 113 -13.04 -14.04 -2.41
C GLU A 113 -13.72 -14.29 -3.75
N ILE A 114 -12.99 -14.11 -4.85
CA ILE A 114 -13.48 -14.33 -6.21
C ILE A 114 -13.53 -15.84 -6.51
N ARG A 115 -12.41 -16.52 -6.26
CA ARG A 115 -12.24 -17.96 -6.49
C ARG A 115 -10.95 -18.47 -5.83
N ARG A 116 -10.82 -19.79 -5.73
CA ARG A 116 -9.54 -20.45 -5.44
C ARG A 116 -8.68 -20.52 -6.70
N ILE A 117 -7.37 -20.40 -6.53
CA ILE A 117 -6.38 -20.47 -7.62
C ILE A 117 -5.33 -21.56 -7.31
N PRO A 118 -4.90 -22.35 -8.32
CA PRO A 118 -3.79 -23.27 -8.17
C PRO A 118 -2.45 -22.52 -8.04
N VAL A 119 -1.43 -23.21 -7.49
CA VAL A 119 -0.09 -22.63 -7.27
C VAL A 119 0.55 -22.10 -8.56
N SER A 120 0.26 -22.73 -9.70
CA SER A 120 0.74 -22.29 -11.02
C SER A 120 0.25 -20.89 -11.41
N GLU A 121 -0.88 -20.43 -10.87
CA GLU A 121 -1.42 -19.10 -11.12
C GLU A 121 -0.89 -18.03 -10.15
N TYR A 122 -0.22 -18.42 -9.06
CA TYR A 122 0.28 -17.46 -8.06
C TYR A 122 1.18 -16.36 -8.66
N PRO A 123 2.07 -16.63 -9.62
CA PRO A 123 2.90 -15.59 -10.23
C PRO A 123 2.12 -14.51 -10.97
N ASN A 124 0.87 -14.77 -11.38
CA ASN A 124 0.05 -13.84 -12.14
C ASN A 124 -0.63 -12.78 -11.24
N TYR A 125 -0.57 -12.95 -9.91
CA TYR A 125 -1.25 -12.10 -8.96
C TYR A 125 -0.32 -11.62 -7.86
N THR A 126 -0.54 -10.38 -7.40
CA THR A 126 0.12 -9.88 -6.21
C THR A 126 -0.22 -10.78 -5.03
N THR A 127 0.78 -11.25 -4.29
CA THR A 127 0.55 -12.03 -3.07
C THR A 127 0.48 -11.09 -1.86
N MET A 128 -0.53 -11.27 -1.01
CA MET A 128 -0.67 -10.54 0.24
C MET A 128 0.37 -11.04 1.26
N GLY A 129 1.58 -10.48 1.18
CA GLY A 129 2.63 -10.65 2.18
C GLY A 129 2.77 -9.40 3.03
N VAL A 130 2.28 -9.45 4.27
CA VAL A 130 2.31 -8.32 5.22
C VAL A 130 3.75 -8.05 5.64
N SER A 131 4.25 -6.89 5.26
CA SER A 131 5.61 -6.43 5.54
C SER A 131 5.64 -5.79 6.93
N GLY A 132 6.64 -6.11 7.74
CA GLY A 132 6.92 -5.35 8.97
C GLY A 132 7.39 -3.93 8.65
N PHE A 133 7.29 -3.02 9.62
CA PHE A 133 7.61 -1.60 9.38
C PHE A 133 9.07 -1.35 8.98
N GLU A 134 10.02 -2.11 9.53
CA GLU A 134 11.44 -2.03 9.12
C GLU A 134 11.64 -2.47 7.67
N LEU A 135 10.92 -3.52 7.23
CA LEU A 135 10.97 -3.94 5.83
C LEU A 135 10.33 -2.88 4.92
N VAL A 136 9.23 -2.24 5.36
CA VAL A 136 8.65 -1.12 4.60
C VAL A 136 9.67 0.01 4.43
N ASP A 137 10.34 0.41 5.51
CA ASP A 137 11.38 1.45 5.46
C ASP A 137 12.50 1.08 4.49
N ASN A 138 13.07 -0.13 4.61
CA ASN A 138 14.12 -0.61 3.71
C ASN A 138 13.70 -0.65 2.23
N LEU A 139 12.46 -1.09 1.95
CA LEU A 139 11.94 -1.13 0.59
C LEU A 139 11.80 0.26 -0.01
N LEU A 140 11.42 1.26 0.79
CA LEU A 140 11.20 2.63 0.33
C LEU A 140 12.49 3.45 0.29
N THR A 141 13.48 3.17 1.12
CA THR A 141 14.79 3.84 1.08
C THR A 141 15.71 3.33 -0.03
N SER A 142 15.41 2.15 -0.60
CA SER A 142 16.16 1.53 -1.70
C SER A 142 15.65 1.89 -3.10
N VAL A 143 14.64 2.75 -3.18
CA VAL A 143 14.04 3.23 -4.45
C VAL A 143 14.92 4.28 -5.11
#